data_AF-A0A3R9ZLA4-F1
#
_entry.id   AF-A0A3R9ZLA4-F1
#
_cell.length_a   1.000
_cell.length_b   1.000
_cell.length_c   1.000
_cell.angle_alpha   90.00
_cell.angle_beta   90.00
_cell.angle_gamma   90.00
#
_symmetry.space_group_name_H-M   'P 1'
#
loop_
_entity.id
_entity.type
_entity.pdbx_description
1 polymer ?
#
loop_
_entity_poly.entity_id
_entity_poly.type
_entity_poly.pdbx_seq_one_letter_code
_entity_poly.pdbx_strand_id
1 'polypeptide(L)'
;MIISSGNDYRAAAQRRLPPFLFHYIDGGAYAEYTLKRNVQDLSEIALRQRVLNDMSALSLETKLFNETLSMPVALAPVGLTGMYARRGEVQAAMAADKKGIPFTLSTVSVCPIEEVAPAINRPMWFQLYVLRDRGFMRNALERAKAAGCSTLVFTVDMPVPGARYRDAHSGMSGPNAAMRRYMQSVFHPHWSWNVGLMGRPHDLGNISKYLGKPTGLEDYIGWLGSN
;
A
#
# COMPACT_ATOMS: atom_id res chain seq x y z
N MET A 1 5.18 6.79 23.40
CA MET A 1 6.28 6.80 22.41
C MET A 1 6.15 8.07 21.62
N ILE A 2 7.16 8.92 21.66
CA ILE A 2 7.24 10.11 20.80
C ILE A 2 7.70 9.61 19.44
N ILE A 3 6.97 9.96 18.38
CA ILE A 3 7.32 9.57 17.01
C ILE A 3 8.17 10.67 16.40
N SER A 4 9.41 10.33 16.03
CA SER A 4 10.39 11.28 15.50
C SER A 4 10.99 10.86 14.16
N SER A 5 10.87 9.57 13.79
CA SER A 5 11.42 9.01 12.56
C SER A 5 10.49 7.97 11.92
N GLY A 6 10.79 7.58 10.66
CA GLY A 6 10.09 6.47 9.99
C GLY A 6 10.21 5.13 10.75
N ASN A 7 11.35 4.89 11.41
CA ASN A 7 11.58 3.67 12.20
C ASN A 7 10.68 3.62 13.44
N ASP A 8 10.31 4.77 14.01
CA ASP A 8 9.37 4.82 15.15
C ASP A 8 7.96 4.41 14.70
N TYR A 9 7.54 4.78 13.49
CA TYR A 9 6.27 4.32 12.90
C TYR A 9 6.27 2.80 12.69
N ARG A 10 7.38 2.23 12.22
CA ARG A 10 7.54 0.77 12.09
C ARG A 10 7.38 0.07 13.44
N ALA A 11 8.05 0.55 14.49
CA ALA A 11 7.94 -0.01 15.84
C ALA A 11 6.52 0.16 16.42
N ALA A 12 5.87 1.29 16.17
CA ALA A 12 4.47 1.50 16.57
C ALA A 12 3.51 0.55 15.83
N ALA A 13 3.73 0.30 14.54
CA ALA A 13 2.96 -0.65 13.75
C ALA A 13 3.13 -2.08 14.28
N GLN A 14 4.35 -2.50 14.59
CA GLN A 14 4.64 -3.83 15.16
C GLN A 14 3.87 -4.11 16.46
N ARG A 15 3.68 -3.09 17.29
CA ARG A 15 2.95 -3.23 18.56
C ARG A 15 1.43 -3.23 18.39
N ARG A 16 0.92 -2.64 17.32
CA ARG A 16 -0.53 -2.43 17.12
C ARG A 16 -1.16 -3.46 16.19
N LEU A 17 -0.41 -3.92 15.20
CA LEU A 17 -0.91 -4.83 14.18
C LEU A 17 -0.76 -6.28 14.65
N PRO A 18 -1.77 -7.14 14.37
CA PRO A 18 -1.58 -8.58 14.42
C PRO A 18 -0.33 -9.02 13.63
N PRO A 19 0.45 -10.00 14.12
CA PRO A 19 1.67 -10.44 13.46
C PRO A 19 1.52 -10.77 11.98
N PHE A 20 0.42 -11.40 11.55
CA PHE A 20 0.18 -11.73 10.15
C PHE A 20 0.14 -10.49 9.23
N LEU A 21 -0.38 -9.36 9.71
CA LEU A 21 -0.39 -8.11 8.96
C LEU A 21 0.95 -7.39 9.03
N PHE A 22 1.56 -7.35 10.22
CA PHE A 22 2.87 -6.71 10.37
C PHE A 22 3.92 -7.41 9.51
N HIS A 23 3.96 -8.73 9.53
CA HIS A 23 4.92 -9.51 8.75
C HIS A 23 4.68 -9.39 7.24
N TYR A 24 3.43 -9.22 6.80
CA TYR A 24 3.10 -9.03 5.39
C TYR A 24 3.56 -7.68 4.83
N ILE A 25 3.45 -6.59 5.61
CA ILE A 25 3.95 -5.26 5.18
C ILE A 25 5.46 -5.09 5.39
N ASP A 26 6.03 -5.68 6.44
CA ASP A 26 7.45 -5.54 6.80
C ASP A 26 8.36 -6.58 6.11
N GLY A 27 7.79 -7.67 5.62
CA GLY A 27 8.52 -8.82 5.09
C GLY A 27 8.99 -8.66 3.65
N GLY A 28 10.13 -9.28 3.36
CA GLY A 28 10.71 -9.37 2.01
C GLY A 28 10.68 -10.80 1.44
N ALA A 29 11.29 -10.96 0.26
CA ALA A 29 11.44 -12.26 -0.37
C ALA A 29 12.61 -13.06 0.24
N TYR A 30 12.45 -14.37 0.33
CA TYR A 30 13.46 -15.35 0.79
C TYR A 30 14.08 -14.95 2.13
N ALA A 31 15.42 -14.89 2.20
CA ALA A 31 16.20 -14.47 3.36
C ALA A 31 16.30 -12.94 3.51
N GLU A 32 15.55 -12.18 2.72
CA GLU A 32 15.40 -10.71 2.83
C GLU A 32 16.70 -9.93 2.61
N TYR A 33 17.65 -10.52 1.87
CA TYR A 33 18.91 -9.84 1.55
C TYR A 33 18.71 -8.54 0.78
N THR A 34 17.89 -8.54 -0.27
CA THR A 34 17.60 -7.32 -1.05
C THR A 34 16.89 -6.26 -0.20
N LEU A 35 15.99 -6.66 0.71
CA LEU A 35 15.32 -5.73 1.61
C LEU A 35 16.33 -4.99 2.50
N LYS A 36 17.31 -5.72 3.07
CA LYS A 36 18.40 -5.12 3.86
C LYS A 36 19.29 -4.21 3.01
N ARG A 37 19.66 -4.68 1.81
CA ARG A 37 20.50 -3.91 0.87
C ARG A 37 19.86 -2.59 0.44
N ASN A 38 18.55 -2.55 0.20
CA ASN A 38 17.86 -1.30 -0.17
C ASN A 38 18.10 -0.15 0.83
N VAL A 39 18.23 -0.46 2.13
CA VAL A 39 18.52 0.53 3.16
C VAL A 39 20.03 0.74 3.31
N GLN A 40 20.80 -0.35 3.32
CA GLN A 40 22.25 -0.30 3.48
C GLN A 40 22.92 0.49 2.34
N ASP A 41 22.59 0.20 1.09
CA ASP A 41 23.18 0.82 -0.10
C ASP A 41 22.95 2.35 -0.08
N LEU A 42 21.80 2.83 0.42
CA LEU A 42 21.54 4.27 0.61
C LEU A 42 22.34 4.88 1.77
N SER A 43 22.53 4.13 2.86
CA SER A 43 23.28 4.60 4.04
C SER A 43 24.77 4.78 3.78
N GLU A 44 25.30 4.10 2.76
CA GLU A 44 26.70 4.19 2.34
C GLU A 44 26.98 5.47 1.52
N ILE A 45 25.95 6.19 1.07
CA ILE A 45 26.10 7.42 0.30
C ILE A 45 26.37 8.60 1.24
N ALA A 46 27.62 9.08 1.25
CA ALA A 46 27.99 10.28 2.00
C ALA A 46 27.57 11.57 1.27
N LEU A 47 27.03 12.54 2.02
CA LEU A 47 26.73 13.87 1.50
C LEU A 47 27.97 14.78 1.58
N ARG A 48 28.31 15.43 0.47
CA ARG A 48 29.33 16.50 0.46
C ARG A 48 28.70 17.82 0.88
N GLN A 49 28.84 18.19 2.14
CA GLN A 49 28.36 19.48 2.65
C GLN A 49 29.02 20.65 1.91
N ARG A 50 28.20 21.60 1.46
CA ARG A 50 28.65 22.88 0.91
C ARG A 50 28.29 23.98 1.90
N VAL A 51 29.31 24.68 2.41
CA VAL A 51 29.17 25.72 3.43
C VAL A 51 29.17 27.11 2.79
N LEU A 52 28.78 28.14 3.56
CA LEU A 52 28.75 29.55 3.14
C LEU A 52 27.84 29.81 1.92
N ASN A 53 26.72 29.10 1.82
CA ASN A 53 25.66 29.38 0.86
C ASN A 53 24.47 30.05 1.56
N ASP A 54 23.78 30.95 0.86
CA ASP A 54 22.50 31.47 1.34
C ASP A 54 21.43 30.37 1.26
N MET A 55 20.81 30.08 2.41
CA MET A 55 19.78 29.06 2.59
C MET A 55 18.51 29.68 3.18
N SER A 56 18.36 31.01 3.09
CA SER A 56 17.22 31.75 3.66
C SER A 56 15.88 31.40 3.01
N ALA A 57 15.90 30.96 1.74
CA ALA A 57 14.74 30.53 0.98
C ALA A 57 14.98 29.15 0.34
N LEU A 58 14.50 28.09 0.99
CA LEU A 58 14.55 26.72 0.46
C LEU A 58 13.19 26.31 -0.11
N SER A 59 13.20 25.68 -1.28
CA SER A 59 12.01 25.08 -1.87
C SER A 59 12.28 23.61 -2.19
N LEU A 60 11.33 22.75 -1.82
CA LEU A 60 11.29 21.36 -2.26
C LEU A 60 10.41 21.18 -3.50
N GLU A 61 9.78 22.27 -3.98
CA GLU A 61 8.84 22.21 -5.08
C GLU A 61 9.49 21.58 -6.33
N THR A 62 8.75 20.69 -6.99
CA THR A 62 9.20 20.05 -8.21
C THR A 62 8.06 19.94 -9.22
N LYS A 63 8.39 19.89 -10.51
CA LYS A 63 7.41 19.68 -11.58
C LYS A 63 7.55 18.26 -12.12
N LEU A 64 6.47 17.49 -12.09
CA LEU A 64 6.41 16.13 -12.58
C LEU A 64 5.09 15.90 -13.32
N PHE A 65 5.12 15.31 -14.51
CA PHE A 65 3.92 15.02 -15.34
C PHE A 65 2.97 16.21 -15.53
N ASN A 66 3.52 17.42 -15.77
CA ASN A 66 2.78 18.69 -15.88
C ASN A 66 2.05 19.13 -14.60
N GLU A 67 2.40 18.57 -13.45
CA GLU A 67 1.89 18.96 -12.15
C GLU A 67 3.02 19.53 -11.28
N THR A 68 2.70 20.54 -10.47
CA THR A 68 3.59 21.06 -9.44
C THR A 68 3.35 20.31 -8.12
N LEU A 69 4.39 19.67 -7.60
CA LEU A 69 4.39 18.95 -6.33
C LEU A 69 5.11 19.77 -5.27
N SER A 70 4.64 19.72 -4.03
CA SER A 70 5.27 20.43 -2.90
C SER A 70 6.66 19.90 -2.54
N MET A 71 6.93 18.63 -2.84
CA MET A 71 8.19 17.94 -2.62
C MET A 71 8.33 16.74 -3.58
N PRO A 72 9.55 16.27 -3.89
CA PRO A 72 9.79 15.19 -4.84
C PRO A 72 9.53 13.80 -4.24
N VAL A 73 8.34 13.60 -3.68
CA VAL A 73 7.91 12.35 -3.04
C VAL A 73 6.50 12.01 -3.51
N ALA A 74 6.21 10.72 -3.67
CA ALA A 74 4.86 10.21 -3.89
C ALA A 74 4.60 9.02 -2.97
N LEU A 75 3.34 8.79 -2.59
CA LEU A 75 2.98 7.56 -1.89
C LEU A 75 2.87 6.41 -2.89
N ALA A 76 3.71 5.41 -2.69
CA ALA A 76 3.77 4.19 -3.50
C ALA A 76 2.48 3.35 -3.36
N PRO A 77 2.13 2.54 -4.37
CA PRO A 77 0.97 1.68 -4.33
C PRO A 77 1.19 0.52 -3.34
N VAL A 78 0.44 0.54 -2.24
CA VAL A 78 0.42 -0.53 -1.24
C VAL A 78 -0.98 -1.14 -1.19
N GLY A 79 -1.06 -2.45 -1.36
CA GLY A 79 -2.30 -3.21 -1.22
C GLY A 79 -2.73 -3.37 0.23
N LEU A 80 -4.02 -3.65 0.44
CA LEU A 80 -4.58 -3.99 1.75
C LEU A 80 -4.39 -2.94 2.85
N THR A 81 -4.26 -1.65 2.54
CA THR A 81 -4.00 -0.66 3.60
C THR A 81 -5.18 -0.44 4.54
N GLY A 82 -6.40 -0.71 4.06
CA GLY A 82 -7.60 -0.85 4.89
C GLY A 82 -7.52 -1.91 5.99
N MET A 83 -6.57 -2.85 5.91
CA MET A 83 -6.29 -3.83 6.96
C MET A 83 -5.30 -3.33 8.00
N TYR A 84 -4.49 -2.31 7.72
CA TYR A 84 -3.55 -1.74 8.71
C TYR A 84 -4.18 -0.62 9.52
N ALA A 85 -5.06 0.15 8.89
CA ALA A 85 -5.85 1.20 9.52
C ALA A 85 -7.23 1.26 8.85
N ARG A 86 -8.25 1.71 9.60
CA ARG A 86 -9.62 1.81 9.11
C ARG A 86 -9.70 2.65 7.84
N ARG A 87 -10.01 2.03 6.69
CA ARG A 87 -10.00 2.70 5.37
C ARG A 87 -8.65 3.39 5.08
N GLY A 88 -7.56 2.68 5.33
CA GLY A 88 -6.19 3.19 5.24
C GLY A 88 -5.84 3.86 3.90
N GLU A 89 -6.40 3.39 2.78
CA GLU A 89 -6.16 4.01 1.47
C GLU A 89 -6.72 5.44 1.43
N VAL A 90 -7.92 5.66 1.94
CA VAL A 90 -8.56 6.98 2.00
C VAL A 90 -7.75 7.90 2.91
N GLN A 91 -7.32 7.41 4.09
CA GLN A 91 -6.50 8.20 5.01
C GLN A 91 -5.16 8.62 4.37
N ALA A 92 -4.49 7.69 3.65
CA ALA A 92 -3.23 7.96 2.97
C ALA A 92 -3.41 8.96 1.82
N ALA A 93 -4.49 8.82 1.03
CA ALA A 93 -4.81 9.73 -0.05
C ALA A 93 -5.06 11.16 0.46
N MET A 94 -5.88 11.31 1.52
CA MET A 94 -6.11 12.61 2.16
C MET A 94 -4.82 13.23 2.72
N ALA A 95 -3.95 12.42 3.31
CA ALA A 95 -2.67 12.90 3.82
C ALA A 95 -1.74 13.39 2.69
N ALA A 96 -1.69 12.67 1.57
CA ALA A 96 -0.93 13.06 0.38
C ALA A 96 -1.47 14.36 -0.24
N ASP A 97 -2.79 14.46 -0.42
CA ASP A 97 -3.48 15.66 -0.93
C ASP A 97 -3.16 16.89 -0.07
N LYS A 98 -3.34 16.77 1.25
CA LYS A 98 -3.01 17.83 2.22
C LYS A 98 -1.54 18.23 2.19
N LYS A 99 -0.65 17.30 1.85
CA LYS A 99 0.79 17.57 1.74
C LYS A 99 1.22 18.01 0.37
N GLY A 100 0.34 18.09 -0.62
CA GLY A 100 0.72 18.51 -1.96
C GLY A 100 1.61 17.49 -2.67
N ILE A 101 1.52 16.20 -2.32
CA ILE A 101 2.17 15.09 -3.05
C ILE A 101 1.17 14.10 -3.69
N PRO A 102 1.57 13.31 -4.69
CA PRO A 102 0.70 12.30 -5.30
C PRO A 102 0.49 11.07 -4.43
N PHE A 103 -0.68 10.44 -4.56
CA PHE A 103 -0.99 9.12 -4.00
C PHE A 103 -1.26 8.13 -5.12
N THR A 104 -0.65 6.94 -5.04
CA THR A 104 -0.85 5.85 -6.00
C THR A 104 -1.75 4.77 -5.41
N LEU A 105 -2.95 4.58 -5.97
CA LEU A 105 -3.87 3.53 -5.53
C LEU A 105 -3.50 2.18 -6.16
N SER A 106 -3.42 1.12 -5.35
CA SER A 106 -3.17 -0.23 -5.84
C SER A 106 -4.42 -0.89 -6.44
N THR A 107 -4.24 -1.76 -7.44
CA THR A 107 -5.31 -2.66 -7.92
C THR A 107 -5.89 -3.52 -6.79
N VAL A 108 -5.07 -3.93 -5.83
CA VAL A 108 -5.44 -4.79 -4.68
C VAL A 108 -5.72 -3.98 -3.41
N SER A 109 -6.35 -2.82 -3.57
CA SER A 109 -6.81 -2.00 -2.45
C SER A 109 -8.08 -2.53 -1.80
N VAL A 110 -8.25 -2.25 -0.50
CA VAL A 110 -9.52 -2.49 0.21
C VAL A 110 -10.53 -1.41 -0.13
N CYS A 111 -10.10 -0.15 -0.17
CA CYS A 111 -10.96 0.93 -0.65
C CYS A 111 -10.96 0.99 -2.18
N PRO A 112 -12.14 0.94 -2.84
CA PRO A 112 -12.22 1.05 -4.29
C PRO A 112 -11.95 2.49 -4.76
N ILE A 113 -11.68 2.65 -6.07
CA ILE A 113 -11.45 3.95 -6.72
C ILE A 113 -12.52 4.98 -6.33
N GLU A 114 -13.79 4.58 -6.34
CA GLU A 114 -14.94 5.48 -6.11
C GLU A 114 -15.05 5.96 -4.67
N GLU A 115 -14.35 5.34 -3.74
CA GLU A 115 -14.29 5.82 -2.35
C GLU A 115 -13.08 6.73 -2.11
N VAL A 116 -11.96 6.45 -2.78
CA VAL A 116 -10.73 7.23 -2.62
C VAL A 116 -10.82 8.55 -3.39
N ALA A 117 -11.36 8.53 -4.62
CA ALA A 117 -11.37 9.71 -5.50
C ALA A 117 -12.11 10.91 -4.90
N PRO A 118 -13.30 10.77 -4.29
CA PRO A 118 -14.01 11.91 -3.71
C PRO A 118 -13.35 12.47 -2.45
N ALA A 119 -12.38 11.77 -1.84
CA ALA A 119 -11.73 12.18 -0.61
C ALA A 119 -10.53 13.12 -0.83
N ILE A 120 -10.14 13.35 -2.08
CA ILE A 120 -8.98 14.15 -2.47
C ILE A 120 -9.39 15.19 -3.52
N ASN A 121 -8.71 16.33 -3.54
CA ASN A 121 -9.00 17.39 -4.51
C ASN A 121 -8.18 17.24 -5.80
N ARG A 122 -7.07 16.49 -5.73
CA ARG A 122 -6.20 16.22 -6.87
C ARG A 122 -6.42 14.81 -7.45
N PRO A 123 -6.10 14.58 -8.73
CA PRO A 123 -6.08 13.25 -9.31
C PRO A 123 -5.13 12.30 -8.56
N MET A 124 -5.60 11.10 -8.22
CA MET A 124 -4.69 10.03 -7.79
C MET A 124 -3.99 9.39 -9.00
N TRP A 125 -2.86 8.75 -8.75
CA TRP A 125 -2.27 7.80 -9.68
C TRP A 125 -2.91 6.44 -9.45
N PHE A 126 -3.01 5.63 -10.51
CA PHE A 126 -3.54 4.27 -10.41
C PHE A 126 -2.48 3.25 -10.79
N GLN A 127 -2.26 2.24 -9.94
CA GLN A 127 -1.36 1.14 -10.22
C GLN A 127 -2.12 -0.06 -10.76
N LEU A 128 -1.63 -0.61 -11.88
CA LEU A 128 -2.23 -1.76 -12.58
C LEU A 128 -1.25 -2.95 -12.65
N TYR A 129 -1.75 -4.14 -12.31
CA TYR A 129 -1.10 -5.42 -12.62
C TYR A 129 -1.57 -5.98 -13.96
N VAL A 130 -0.68 -6.65 -14.69
CA VAL A 130 -1.05 -7.40 -15.90
C VAL A 130 -1.72 -8.69 -15.51
N LEU A 131 -3.03 -8.76 -15.76
CA LEU A 131 -3.86 -9.94 -15.51
C LEU A 131 -4.22 -10.54 -16.88
N ARG A 132 -4.39 -11.87 -17.00
CA ARG A 132 -4.83 -12.41 -18.30
C ARG A 132 -6.25 -11.97 -18.64
N ASP A 133 -7.06 -11.67 -17.63
CA ASP A 133 -8.39 -11.08 -17.80
C ASP A 133 -8.30 -9.62 -18.31
N ARG A 134 -8.39 -9.48 -19.63
CA ARG A 134 -8.44 -8.19 -20.32
C ARG A 134 -9.72 -7.40 -20.00
N GLY A 135 -10.80 -8.09 -19.65
CA GLY A 135 -12.08 -7.47 -19.25
C GLY A 135 -11.94 -6.72 -17.93
N PHE A 136 -11.32 -7.36 -16.93
CA PHE A 136 -11.00 -6.70 -15.66
C PHE A 136 -10.12 -5.46 -15.87
N MET A 137 -9.02 -5.59 -16.63
CA MET A 137 -8.11 -4.46 -16.84
C MET A 137 -8.80 -3.29 -17.55
N ARG A 138 -9.63 -3.58 -18.57
CA ARG A 138 -10.41 -2.55 -19.24
C ARG A 138 -11.37 -1.85 -18.27
N ASN A 139 -12.10 -2.62 -17.46
CA ASN A 139 -13.02 -2.07 -16.46
C ASN A 139 -12.31 -1.20 -15.43
N ALA A 140 -11.18 -1.65 -14.90
CA ALA A 140 -10.39 -0.90 -13.92
C ALA A 140 -9.86 0.41 -14.52
N LEU A 141 -9.38 0.39 -15.77
CA LEU A 141 -8.90 1.58 -16.48
C LEU A 141 -10.04 2.57 -16.77
N GLU A 142 -11.20 2.08 -17.21
CA GLU A 142 -12.39 2.91 -17.46
C GLU A 142 -12.86 3.61 -16.18
N ARG A 143 -12.89 2.88 -15.05
CA ARG A 143 -13.25 3.43 -13.74
C ARG A 143 -12.21 4.44 -13.22
N ALA A 144 -10.93 4.13 -13.34
CA ALA A 144 -9.86 5.05 -12.94
C ALA A 144 -9.92 6.34 -13.76
N LYS A 145 -10.11 6.22 -15.09
CA LYS A 145 -10.28 7.38 -15.98
C LYS A 145 -11.53 8.19 -15.65
N ALA A 146 -12.67 7.54 -15.38
CA ALA A 146 -13.90 8.21 -14.98
C ALA A 146 -13.76 8.96 -13.64
N ALA A 147 -12.90 8.45 -12.74
CA ALA A 147 -12.53 9.10 -11.49
C ALA A 147 -11.48 10.21 -11.65
N GLY A 148 -11.08 10.54 -12.88
CA GLY A 148 -10.12 11.62 -13.17
C GLY A 148 -8.65 11.22 -13.03
N CYS A 149 -8.32 9.93 -12.88
CA CYS A 149 -6.92 9.49 -12.81
C CYS A 149 -6.21 9.77 -14.14
N SER A 150 -5.15 10.58 -14.10
CA SER A 150 -4.36 10.98 -15.27
C SER A 150 -3.07 10.18 -15.43
N THR A 151 -2.61 9.49 -14.39
CA THR A 151 -1.34 8.76 -14.36
C THR A 151 -1.56 7.29 -14.05
N LEU A 152 -0.99 6.42 -14.89
CA LEU A 152 -1.01 4.98 -14.72
C LEU A 152 0.40 4.48 -14.37
N VAL A 153 0.51 3.75 -13.28
CA VAL A 153 1.74 3.06 -12.84
C VAL A 153 1.60 1.57 -13.19
N PHE A 154 2.39 1.11 -14.15
CA PHE A 154 2.29 -0.25 -14.64
C PHE A 154 3.31 -1.16 -13.95
N THR A 155 2.83 -2.12 -13.17
CA THR A 155 3.70 -3.02 -12.39
C THR A 155 3.99 -4.29 -13.20
N VAL A 156 5.26 -4.47 -13.57
CA VAL A 156 5.73 -5.53 -14.48
C VAL A 156 6.66 -6.55 -13.80
N ASP A 157 6.95 -6.37 -12.52
CA ASP A 157 7.93 -7.16 -11.76
C ASP A 157 7.33 -8.38 -11.05
N MET A 158 6.01 -8.57 -11.13
CA MET A 158 5.29 -9.65 -10.44
C MET A 158 4.54 -10.59 -11.41
N PRO A 159 5.24 -11.31 -12.31
CA PRO A 159 4.60 -12.34 -13.11
C PRO A 159 4.17 -13.56 -12.27
N VAL A 160 4.87 -13.81 -11.16
CA VAL A 160 4.57 -14.85 -10.17
C VAL A 160 4.75 -14.23 -8.78
N PRO A 161 3.91 -14.57 -7.79
CA PRO A 161 4.10 -14.12 -6.43
C PRO A 161 5.49 -14.51 -5.88
N GLY A 162 6.20 -13.54 -5.28
CA GLY A 162 7.49 -13.80 -4.67
C GLY A 162 7.39 -14.70 -3.43
N ALA A 163 8.44 -15.50 -3.17
CA ALA A 163 8.49 -16.38 -2.01
C ALA A 163 8.73 -15.58 -0.71
N ARG A 164 7.67 -15.32 0.06
CA ARG A 164 7.73 -14.58 1.34
C ARG A 164 7.57 -15.53 2.52
N TYR A 165 8.68 -15.93 3.14
CA TYR A 165 8.65 -16.92 4.23
C TYR A 165 7.97 -16.40 5.50
N ARG A 166 8.04 -15.09 5.77
CA ARG A 166 7.33 -14.49 6.90
C ARG A 166 5.81 -14.63 6.79
N ASP A 167 5.26 -14.64 5.58
CA ASP A 167 3.81 -14.79 5.38
C ASP A 167 3.33 -16.19 5.80
N ALA A 168 4.09 -17.22 5.43
CA ALA A 168 3.83 -18.60 5.85
C ALA A 168 4.04 -18.79 7.37
N HIS A 169 5.12 -18.20 7.91
CA HIS A 169 5.41 -18.29 9.34
C HIS A 169 4.44 -17.50 10.21
N SER A 170 3.87 -16.40 9.72
CA SER A 170 2.94 -15.57 10.48
C SER A 170 1.49 -16.03 10.38
N GLY A 171 1.15 -16.90 9.42
CA GLY A 171 -0.22 -17.35 9.17
C GLY A 171 -1.00 -16.39 8.26
N MET A 172 -0.32 -15.52 7.51
CA MET A 172 -0.90 -14.82 6.37
C MET A 172 -1.18 -15.81 5.22
N SER A 173 -0.31 -16.81 5.07
CA SER A 173 -0.49 -17.96 4.19
C SER A 173 -0.09 -19.26 4.91
N GLY A 174 -0.28 -20.41 4.25
CA GLY A 174 0.13 -21.71 4.78
C GLY A 174 -0.93 -22.43 5.64
N PRO A 175 -0.58 -23.57 6.25
CA PRO A 175 -1.54 -24.42 6.96
C PRO A 175 -2.09 -23.72 8.21
N ASN A 176 -3.38 -23.96 8.49
CA ASN A 176 -4.10 -23.39 9.62
C ASN A 176 -4.14 -21.84 9.67
N ALA A 177 -3.89 -21.15 8.55
CA ALA A 177 -3.84 -19.69 8.47
C ALA A 177 -5.07 -19.02 9.10
N ALA A 178 -6.28 -19.51 8.80
CA ALA A 178 -7.52 -18.97 9.35
C ALA A 178 -7.54 -18.98 10.90
N MET A 179 -7.20 -20.11 11.52
CA MET A 179 -7.15 -20.25 12.98
C MET A 179 -6.08 -19.33 13.59
N ARG A 180 -4.91 -19.23 12.96
CA ARG A 180 -3.80 -18.37 13.43
C ARG A 180 -4.17 -16.89 13.35
N ARG A 181 -4.80 -16.45 12.26
CA ARG A 181 -5.31 -15.07 12.10
C ARG A 181 -6.36 -14.74 13.15
N TYR A 182 -7.28 -15.68 13.43
CA TYR A 182 -8.29 -15.50 14.46
C TYR A 182 -7.65 -15.31 15.83
N MET A 183 -6.77 -16.23 16.25
CA MET A 183 -6.07 -16.14 17.54
C MET A 183 -5.26 -14.85 17.67
N GLN A 184 -4.52 -14.46 16.63
CA GLN A 184 -3.78 -13.21 16.64
C GLN A 184 -4.70 -11.99 16.75
N SER A 185 -5.85 -12.00 16.10
CA SER A 185 -6.83 -10.91 16.19
C SER A 185 -7.33 -10.76 17.64
N VAL A 186 -7.67 -11.86 18.31
CA VAL A 186 -8.13 -11.84 19.71
C VAL A 186 -7.11 -11.14 20.63
N PHE A 187 -5.81 -11.36 20.42
CA PHE A 187 -4.75 -10.72 21.21
C PHE A 187 -4.43 -9.27 20.81
N HIS A 188 -5.10 -8.71 19.79
CA HIS A 188 -4.92 -7.33 19.34
C HIS A 188 -6.25 -6.55 19.37
N PRO A 189 -6.85 -6.34 20.55
CA PRO A 189 -8.23 -5.85 20.69
C PRO A 189 -8.45 -4.47 20.08
N HIS A 190 -7.48 -3.57 20.17
CA HIS A 190 -7.56 -2.24 19.54
C HIS A 190 -7.70 -2.35 18.02
N TRP A 191 -6.90 -3.21 17.38
CA TRP A 191 -6.97 -3.44 15.94
C TRP A 191 -8.28 -4.16 15.57
N SER A 192 -8.66 -5.20 16.30
CA SER A 192 -9.90 -5.95 16.05
C SER A 192 -11.14 -5.09 16.16
N TRP A 193 -11.18 -4.15 17.09
CA TRP A 193 -12.27 -3.19 17.19
C TRP A 193 -12.26 -2.19 16.02
N ASN A 194 -11.15 -1.47 15.86
CA ASN A 194 -11.08 -0.33 14.94
C ASN A 194 -11.11 -0.77 13.46
N VAL A 195 -10.31 -1.77 13.12
CA VAL A 195 -10.24 -2.31 11.74
C VAL A 195 -11.18 -3.49 11.59
N GLY A 196 -11.09 -4.50 12.45
CA GLY A 196 -11.83 -5.77 12.31
C GLY A 196 -13.37 -5.65 12.38
N LEU A 197 -13.90 -4.69 13.16
CA LEU A 197 -15.33 -4.45 13.28
C LEU A 197 -15.73 -3.15 12.58
N MET A 198 -15.12 -2.02 12.95
CA MET A 198 -15.51 -0.71 12.43
C MET A 198 -14.92 -0.38 11.05
N GLY A 199 -13.94 -1.16 10.57
CA GLY A 199 -13.23 -0.90 9.31
C GLY A 199 -13.71 -1.70 8.11
N ARG A 200 -14.80 -2.45 8.26
CA ARG A 200 -15.43 -3.21 7.16
C ARG A 200 -15.88 -2.29 6.01
N PRO A 201 -15.97 -2.83 4.77
CA PRO A 201 -15.68 -4.21 4.40
C PRO A 201 -14.17 -4.48 4.18
N HIS A 202 -13.76 -5.74 4.32
CA HIS A 202 -12.35 -6.20 4.25
C HIS A 202 -12.01 -6.95 2.96
N ASP A 203 -12.83 -6.78 1.95
CA ASP A 203 -12.63 -7.34 0.63
C ASP A 203 -11.76 -6.41 -0.23
N LEU A 204 -11.24 -6.95 -1.33
CA LEU A 204 -10.48 -6.18 -2.31
C LEU A 204 -11.46 -5.35 -3.16
N GLY A 205 -11.85 -4.17 -2.68
CA GLY A 205 -12.97 -3.40 -3.23
C GLY A 205 -12.92 -3.17 -4.75
N ASN A 206 -11.73 -3.01 -5.34
CA ASN A 206 -11.61 -2.88 -6.79
C ASN A 206 -11.94 -4.17 -7.55
N ILE A 207 -11.56 -5.33 -7.00
CA ILE A 207 -11.79 -6.66 -7.57
C ILE A 207 -13.21 -7.13 -7.28
N SER A 208 -13.69 -6.98 -6.04
CA SER A 208 -15.05 -7.34 -5.66
C SER A 208 -16.10 -6.61 -6.47
N LYS A 209 -15.87 -5.33 -6.81
CA LYS A 209 -16.75 -4.58 -7.71
C LYS A 209 -16.83 -5.15 -9.11
N TYR A 210 -15.73 -5.72 -9.62
CA TYR A 210 -15.74 -6.36 -10.94
C TYR A 210 -16.40 -7.74 -10.90
N LEU A 211 -16.04 -8.57 -9.92
CA LEU A 211 -16.56 -9.93 -9.79
C LEU A 211 -17.98 -9.99 -9.23
N GLY A 212 -18.52 -8.88 -8.72
CA GLY A 212 -19.84 -8.81 -8.09
C GLY A 212 -19.95 -9.58 -6.78
N LYS A 213 -18.83 -10.04 -6.22
CA LYS A 213 -18.77 -10.83 -4.97
C LYS A 213 -17.59 -10.39 -4.10
N PRO A 214 -17.71 -10.44 -2.75
CA PRO A 214 -16.59 -10.16 -1.85
C PRO A 214 -15.42 -11.10 -2.16
N THR A 215 -14.27 -10.54 -2.51
CA THR A 215 -13.07 -11.31 -2.89
C THR A 215 -11.93 -10.96 -1.93
N GLY A 216 -11.42 -11.95 -1.21
CA GLY A 216 -10.27 -11.80 -0.32
C GLY A 216 -8.92 -11.94 -1.04
N LEU A 217 -7.83 -11.78 -0.29
CA LEU A 217 -6.47 -11.95 -0.84
C LEU A 217 -6.21 -13.38 -1.32
N GLU A 218 -6.68 -14.39 -0.58
CA GLU A 218 -6.52 -15.81 -0.95
C GLU A 218 -7.24 -16.14 -2.26
N ASP A 219 -8.47 -15.65 -2.41
CA ASP A 219 -9.26 -15.81 -3.64
C ASP A 219 -8.58 -15.13 -4.83
N TYR A 220 -7.97 -13.96 -4.62
CA TYR A 220 -7.23 -13.24 -5.65
C TYR A 220 -5.96 -13.99 -6.10
N ILE A 221 -5.18 -14.55 -5.17
CA ILE A 221 -4.00 -15.35 -5.52
C ILE A 221 -4.42 -16.62 -6.28
N GLY A 222 -5.51 -17.27 -5.86
CA GLY A 222 -6.10 -18.39 -6.61
C GLY A 222 -6.52 -17.96 -8.01
N TRP A 223 -7.22 -16.83 -8.13
CA TRP A 223 -7.66 -16.28 -9.41
C TRP A 223 -6.49 -15.95 -10.34
N LEU A 224 -5.42 -15.32 -9.83
CA LEU A 224 -4.17 -15.07 -10.55
C LEU A 224 -3.53 -16.34 -11.10
N GLY A 225 -3.50 -17.43 -10.32
CA GLY A 225 -2.92 -18.69 -10.78
C GLY A 225 -3.74 -19.38 -11.87
N SER A 226 -5.06 -19.17 -11.86
CA SER A 226 -5.99 -19.71 -12.86
C SER A 226 -6.15 -18.83 -14.12
N ASN A 227 -5.80 -17.54 -14.03
CA ASN A 227 -5.89 -16.55 -15.12
C ASN A 227 -4.55 -15.84 -15.29
#